data_AF-A0AAX3I1K3-F1
#
_entry.id   AF-A0AAX3I1K3-F1
#
_cell.length_a   1.000
_cell.length_b   1.000
_cell.length_c   1.000
_cell.angle_alpha   90.00
_cell.angle_beta   90.00
_cell.angle_gamma   90.00
#
_symmetry.space_group_name_H-M   'P 1'
#
loop_
_entity.id
_entity.type
_entity.pdbx_description
1 polymer ?
#
loop_
_entity_poly.entity_id
_entity_poly.type
_entity_poly.pdbx_seq_one_letter_code
_entity_poly.pdbx_strand_id
1 'polypeptide(L)'
;MKTSIPKSKRPLPKSKQIGLRAKPDEKSAWERLPFVGKDHSKHFSSWDVPLTGGFFGGIEVGRVAGRMFLKYLRDERQNPCRLGSISLKSVLASMDAKVASTDEEKWSLEGHRAGFMGEISYWLESAAERLGESFDAIPMRSFVQMANEDLERTDEAFNAAINSKVSQ
;
A
#
# COMPACT_ATOMS: atom_id res chain seq x y z
N MET A 1 39.08 -46.98 5.49
CA MET A 1 38.89 -45.96 4.43
C MET A 1 37.58 -45.23 4.69
N LYS A 2 37.62 -43.92 5.00
CA LYS A 2 36.41 -43.08 5.13
C LYS A 2 36.24 -42.32 3.81
N THR A 3 35.22 -42.68 3.04
CA THR A 3 34.87 -41.99 1.80
C THR A 3 34.25 -40.63 2.14
N SER A 4 34.97 -39.55 1.82
CA SER A 4 34.45 -38.19 1.91
C SER A 4 33.55 -37.91 0.71
N ILE A 5 32.26 -37.67 0.96
CA ILE A 5 31.30 -37.24 -0.05
C ILE A 5 31.67 -35.81 -0.51
N PRO A 6 31.80 -35.54 -1.83
CA PRO A 6 32.14 -34.20 -2.30
C PRO A 6 31.01 -33.23 -1.96
N LYS A 7 31.33 -32.12 -1.27
CA LYS A 7 30.39 -31.02 -1.08
C LYS A 7 30.06 -30.39 -2.43
N SER A 8 28.84 -30.63 -2.91
CA SER A 8 28.27 -29.98 -4.09
C SER A 8 28.42 -28.45 -4.00
N LYS A 9 29.05 -27.84 -5.01
CA LYS A 9 29.21 -26.38 -5.15
C LYS A 9 27.96 -25.68 -5.73
N ARG A 10 26.85 -26.39 -5.94
CA ARG A 10 25.62 -25.76 -6.44
C ARG A 10 24.81 -25.20 -5.27
N PRO A 11 24.53 -23.89 -5.23
CA PRO A 11 23.52 -23.36 -4.32
C PRO A 11 22.22 -24.14 -4.59
N LEU A 12 21.67 -24.76 -3.56
CA LEU A 12 20.31 -25.28 -3.64
C LEU A 12 19.40 -24.12 -4.08
N PRO A 13 18.44 -24.34 -4.99
CA PRO A 13 17.47 -23.31 -5.30
C PRO A 13 16.85 -22.86 -3.99
N LYS A 14 16.94 -21.56 -3.66
CA LYS A 14 16.23 -21.01 -2.51
C LYS A 14 14.76 -21.38 -2.72
N SER A 15 14.22 -22.27 -1.88
CA SER A 15 12.81 -22.63 -1.94
C SER A 15 11.98 -21.35 -1.94
N LYS A 16 10.99 -21.23 -2.84
CA LYS A 16 10.06 -20.11 -2.83
C LYS A 16 9.53 -19.93 -1.41
N GLN A 17 9.62 -18.71 -0.90
CA GLN A 17 9.20 -18.40 0.45
C GLN A 17 7.68 -18.56 0.55
N ILE A 18 7.21 -19.24 1.59
CA ILE A 18 5.80 -19.69 1.67
C ILE A 18 4.90 -18.62 2.33
N GLY A 19 5.47 -17.65 3.05
CA GLY A 19 4.71 -16.65 3.81
C GLY A 19 5.43 -15.31 4.04
N LEU A 20 4.70 -14.39 4.66
CA LEU A 20 5.22 -13.11 5.14
C LEU A 20 6.18 -13.33 6.33
N ARG A 21 7.18 -12.47 6.47
CA ARG A 21 8.13 -12.50 7.58
C ARG A 21 8.27 -11.11 8.20
N ALA A 22 8.52 -11.08 9.50
CA ALA A 22 8.93 -9.86 10.17
C ALA A 22 10.31 -9.41 9.64
N LYS A 23 10.48 -8.10 9.49
CA LYS A 23 11.71 -7.48 8.98
C LYS A 23 12.17 -6.36 9.91
N PRO A 24 12.45 -6.65 11.20
CA PRO A 24 12.73 -5.60 12.19
C PRO A 24 13.97 -4.77 11.86
N ASP A 25 14.94 -5.37 11.17
CA ASP A 25 16.25 -4.78 10.88
C ASP A 25 16.27 -3.88 9.63
N GLU A 26 15.14 -3.73 8.92
CA GLU A 26 15.07 -2.82 7.78
C GLU A 26 15.22 -1.36 8.22
N LYS A 27 15.79 -0.54 7.34
CA LYS A 27 16.20 0.83 7.66
C LYS A 27 14.99 1.74 7.90
N SER A 28 14.02 1.72 6.99
CA SER A 28 12.83 2.55 7.10
C SER A 28 11.67 1.79 7.76
N ALA A 29 10.82 2.51 8.50
CA ALA A 29 9.61 1.92 9.08
C ALA A 29 8.67 1.31 8.02
N TRP A 30 8.67 1.88 6.81
CA TRP A 30 7.93 1.35 5.67
C TRP A 30 8.43 -0.02 5.21
N GLU A 31 9.75 -0.18 5.06
CA GLU A 31 10.36 -1.45 4.64
C GLU A 31 10.23 -2.55 5.72
N ARG A 32 10.04 -2.18 6.99
CA ARG A 32 9.77 -3.15 8.07
C ARG A 32 8.41 -3.82 7.96
N LEU A 33 7.48 -3.28 7.15
CA LEU A 33 6.18 -3.90 6.94
C LEU A 33 6.34 -5.23 6.19
N PRO A 34 5.78 -6.35 6.70
CA PRO A 34 5.98 -7.66 6.11
C PRO A 34 5.54 -7.78 4.64
N PHE A 35 4.53 -7.01 4.24
CA PHE A 35 3.99 -6.95 2.87
C PHE A 35 4.72 -5.96 1.95
N VAL A 36 5.83 -5.37 2.39
CA VAL A 36 6.69 -4.50 1.57
C VAL A 36 8.02 -5.20 1.34
N GLY A 37 8.47 -5.33 0.09
CA GLY A 37 9.73 -6.00 -0.22
C GLY A 37 9.76 -6.72 -1.55
N LYS A 38 10.54 -7.80 -1.63
CA LYS A 38 10.83 -8.56 -2.86
C LYS A 38 10.94 -10.08 -2.63
N ASP A 39 10.36 -10.57 -1.54
CA ASP A 39 10.36 -11.98 -1.17
C ASP A 39 9.44 -12.80 -2.09
N HIS A 40 8.35 -12.17 -2.57
CA HIS A 40 7.29 -12.80 -3.37
C HIS A 40 7.09 -12.13 -4.74
N SER A 41 7.91 -11.14 -5.06
CA SER A 41 7.81 -10.30 -6.25
C SER A 41 9.18 -10.18 -6.94
N LYS A 42 9.22 -10.09 -8.29
CA LYS A 42 10.48 -9.94 -9.05
C LYS A 42 11.23 -8.65 -8.71
N HIS A 43 10.47 -7.61 -8.38
CA HIS A 43 10.95 -6.29 -8.02
C HIS A 43 10.47 -5.92 -6.63
N PHE A 44 11.07 -4.89 -6.05
CA PHE A 44 10.56 -4.30 -4.83
C PHE A 44 9.11 -3.84 -5.04
N SER A 45 8.23 -4.21 -4.12
CA SER A 45 6.79 -4.03 -4.19
C SER A 45 6.26 -3.55 -2.86
N SER A 46 5.27 -2.65 -2.89
CA SER A 46 4.49 -2.29 -1.70
C SER A 46 3.36 -3.29 -1.42
N TRP A 47 3.25 -4.33 -2.24
CA TRP A 47 2.38 -5.49 -2.02
C TRP A 47 3.11 -6.79 -2.35
N ASP A 48 4.02 -7.17 -1.47
CA ASP A 48 4.85 -8.36 -1.51
C ASP A 48 4.23 -9.51 -0.70
N VAL A 49 2.96 -9.81 -0.96
CA VAL A 49 2.20 -10.89 -0.33
C VAL A 49 2.12 -12.10 -1.27
N PRO A 50 2.36 -13.35 -0.81
CA PRO A 50 2.17 -14.54 -1.64
C PRO A 50 0.71 -14.70 -2.04
N LEU A 51 0.45 -15.09 -3.30
CA LEU A 51 -0.91 -15.27 -3.84
C LEU A 51 -1.44 -16.68 -3.54
N THR A 52 -1.55 -17.04 -2.26
CA THR A 52 -2.02 -18.35 -1.82
C THR A 52 -3.24 -18.23 -0.90
N GLY A 53 -3.91 -19.35 -0.62
CA GLY A 53 -5.03 -19.40 0.33
C GLY A 53 -6.41 -19.03 -0.24
N GLY A 54 -6.50 -18.77 -1.55
CA GLY A 54 -7.75 -18.43 -2.25
C GLY A 54 -8.42 -17.15 -1.73
N PHE A 55 -9.68 -16.94 -2.13
CA PHE A 55 -10.40 -15.69 -1.87
C PHE A 55 -10.59 -15.40 -0.37
N PHE A 56 -11.14 -16.35 0.39
CA PHE A 56 -11.44 -16.15 1.81
C PHE A 56 -10.17 -16.00 2.66
N GLY A 57 -9.14 -16.80 2.39
CA GLY A 57 -7.83 -16.62 3.03
C GLY A 57 -7.24 -15.25 2.67
N GLY A 58 -7.36 -14.85 1.41
CA GLY A 58 -6.96 -13.54 0.93
C GLY A 58 -7.64 -12.38 1.68
N ILE A 59 -8.95 -12.49 1.98
CA ILE A 59 -9.66 -11.47 2.76
C ILE A 59 -9.01 -11.27 4.13
N GLU A 60 -8.75 -12.36 4.86
CA GLU A 60 -8.15 -12.24 6.19
C GLU A 60 -6.71 -11.72 6.13
N VAL A 61 -5.92 -12.14 5.15
CA VAL A 61 -4.57 -11.58 4.94
C VAL A 61 -4.63 -10.09 4.60
N GLY A 62 -5.52 -9.68 3.71
CA GLY A 62 -5.74 -8.29 3.35
C GLY A 62 -6.10 -7.44 4.57
N ARG A 63 -7.03 -7.93 5.40
CA ARG A 63 -7.46 -7.28 6.64
C ARG A 63 -6.31 -7.10 7.63
N VAL A 64 -5.52 -8.15 7.85
CA VAL A 64 -4.36 -8.10 8.74
C VAL A 64 -3.30 -7.13 8.21
N ALA A 65 -3.05 -7.11 6.90
CA ALA A 65 -2.14 -6.15 6.27
C ALA A 65 -2.66 -4.70 6.42
N GLY A 66 -3.97 -4.48 6.30
CA GLY A 66 -4.62 -3.19 6.58
C GLY A 66 -4.35 -2.71 8.00
N ARG A 67 -4.47 -3.59 9.00
CA ARG A 67 -4.13 -3.27 10.40
C ARG A 67 -2.66 -2.95 10.60
N MET A 68 -1.77 -3.70 9.95
CA MET A 68 -0.33 -3.40 9.96
C MET A 68 -0.05 -2.01 9.35
N PHE A 69 -0.71 -1.65 8.26
CA PHE A 69 -0.61 -0.32 7.65
C PHE A 69 -1.12 0.79 8.58
N LEU A 70 -2.27 0.61 9.21
CA LEU A 70 -2.83 1.56 10.16
C LEU A 70 -1.94 1.72 11.40
N LYS A 71 -1.37 0.61 11.90
CA LYS A 71 -0.37 0.65 12.97
C LYS A 71 0.85 1.46 12.54
N TYR A 72 1.36 1.27 11.33
CA TYR A 72 2.43 2.08 10.77
C TYR A 72 2.09 3.58 10.77
N LEU A 73 0.90 3.97 10.28
CA LEU A 73 0.48 5.38 10.27
C LEU A 73 0.45 6.00 11.68
N ARG A 74 -0.05 5.24 12.66
CA ARG A 74 -0.13 5.68 14.06
C ARG A 74 1.26 5.80 14.70
N ASP A 75 2.11 4.82 14.46
CA ASP A 75 3.44 4.76 15.07
C ASP A 75 4.34 5.86 14.46
N GLU A 76 4.19 6.17 13.17
CA GLU A 76 4.90 7.25 12.46
C GLU A 76 4.25 8.64 12.61
N ARG A 77 3.28 8.83 13.51
CA ARG A 77 2.54 10.11 13.61
C ARG A 77 3.41 11.33 13.95
N GLN A 78 4.59 11.14 14.55
CA GLN A 78 5.51 12.24 14.85
C GLN A 78 6.61 12.41 13.79
N ASN A 79 6.63 11.57 12.76
CA ASN A 79 7.59 11.68 11.68
C ASN A 79 7.14 12.79 10.70
N PRO A 80 7.90 13.91 10.56
CA PRO A 80 7.55 15.00 9.66
C PRO A 80 7.62 14.58 8.18
N CYS A 81 8.35 13.52 7.87
CA CYS A 81 8.49 12.96 6.53
C CYS A 81 7.52 11.78 6.29
N ARG A 82 6.51 11.57 7.13
CA ARG A 82 5.53 10.48 6.91
C ARG A 82 4.76 10.74 5.61
N LEU A 83 4.69 9.73 4.74
CA LEU A 83 4.02 9.84 3.44
C LEU A 83 2.81 8.89 3.37
N GLY A 84 1.93 8.93 4.37
CA GLY A 84 0.84 7.96 4.52
C GLY A 84 -0.07 7.81 3.28
N SER A 85 -0.46 8.92 2.65
CA SER A 85 -1.27 8.90 1.42
C SER A 85 -0.51 8.31 0.22
N ILE A 86 0.79 8.63 0.08
CA ILE A 86 1.65 8.07 -0.98
C ILE A 86 1.86 6.57 -0.75
N SER A 87 2.15 6.16 0.49
CA SER A 87 2.29 4.76 0.87
C SER A 87 1.01 3.97 0.57
N LEU A 88 -0.17 4.51 0.89
CA LEU A 88 -1.45 3.88 0.55
C LEU A 88 -1.62 3.74 -0.97
N LYS A 89 -1.36 4.81 -1.73
CA LYS A 89 -1.37 4.77 -3.20
C LYS A 89 -0.42 3.70 -3.74
N SER A 90 0.79 3.58 -3.19
CA SER A 90 1.78 2.59 -3.61
C SER A 90 1.34 1.16 -3.33
N VAL A 91 0.64 0.90 -2.22
CA VAL A 91 0.04 -0.41 -1.92
C VAL A 91 -0.98 -0.78 -3.00
N LEU A 92 -1.93 0.11 -3.29
CA LEU A 92 -2.99 -0.14 -4.28
C LEU A 92 -2.41 -0.36 -5.69
N ALA A 93 -1.50 0.52 -6.11
CA ALA A 93 -0.81 0.37 -7.39
C ALA A 93 0.00 -0.94 -7.48
N SER A 94 0.58 -1.40 -6.36
CA SER A 94 1.31 -2.67 -6.33
C SER A 94 0.38 -3.89 -6.40
N MET A 95 -0.84 -3.80 -5.85
CA MET A 95 -1.86 -4.83 -6.03
C MET A 95 -2.31 -4.89 -7.51
N ASP A 96 -2.56 -3.73 -8.12
CA ASP A 96 -3.01 -3.64 -9.52
C ASP A 96 -1.95 -4.12 -10.52
N ALA A 97 -0.67 -3.85 -10.23
CA ALA A 97 0.44 -4.31 -11.05
C ALA A 97 0.76 -5.81 -10.84
N LYS A 98 0.12 -6.49 -9.89
CA LYS A 98 0.46 -7.86 -9.55
C LYS A 98 -0.13 -8.85 -10.55
N VAL A 99 0.76 -9.64 -11.16
CA VAL A 99 0.37 -10.63 -12.17
C VAL A 99 0.05 -11.97 -11.50
N ALA A 100 -1.22 -12.33 -11.46
CA ALA A 100 -1.68 -13.66 -11.07
C ALA A 100 -1.71 -14.60 -12.30
N SER A 101 -1.15 -15.79 -12.14
CA SER A 101 -0.96 -16.77 -13.22
C SER A 101 -2.03 -17.87 -13.21
N THR A 102 -2.67 -18.11 -12.06
CA THR A 102 -3.74 -19.10 -11.89
C THR A 102 -5.01 -18.44 -11.37
N ASP A 103 -6.15 -19.11 -11.53
CA ASP A 103 -7.42 -18.61 -10.98
C ASP A 103 -7.39 -18.56 -9.45
N GLU A 104 -6.71 -19.51 -8.79
CA GLU A 104 -6.52 -19.46 -7.34
C GLU A 104 -5.72 -18.22 -6.92
N GLU A 105 -4.65 -17.87 -7.64
CA GLU A 105 -3.87 -16.66 -7.39
C GLU A 105 -4.71 -15.38 -7.63
N LYS A 106 -5.57 -15.36 -8.66
CA LYS A 106 -6.50 -14.25 -8.93
C LYS A 106 -7.49 -14.09 -7.77
N TRP A 107 -8.10 -15.18 -7.33
CA TRP A 107 -9.02 -15.18 -6.19
C TRP A 107 -8.32 -14.72 -4.91
N SER A 108 -7.10 -15.19 -4.65
CA SER A 108 -6.28 -14.72 -3.54
C SER A 108 -6.03 -13.21 -3.61
N LEU A 109 -5.64 -12.68 -4.78
CA LEU A 109 -5.41 -11.25 -4.98
C LEU A 109 -6.69 -10.40 -4.81
N GLU A 110 -7.84 -10.86 -5.31
CA GLU A 110 -9.12 -10.18 -5.08
C GLU A 110 -9.52 -10.20 -3.61
N GLY A 111 -9.29 -11.33 -2.92
CA GLY A 111 -9.47 -11.44 -1.47
C GLY A 111 -8.58 -10.45 -0.72
N HIS A 112 -7.28 -10.39 -1.06
CA HIS A 112 -6.33 -9.42 -0.50
C HIS A 112 -6.84 -7.98 -0.64
N ARG A 113 -7.29 -7.60 -1.84
CA ARG A 113 -7.82 -6.27 -2.12
C ARG A 113 -9.07 -5.99 -1.29
N ALA A 114 -10.04 -6.90 -1.29
CA ALA A 114 -11.28 -6.76 -0.54
C ALA A 114 -11.04 -6.64 0.97
N GLY A 115 -10.17 -7.49 1.53
CA GLY A 115 -9.82 -7.46 2.95
C GLY A 115 -9.08 -6.19 3.36
N PHE A 116 -8.09 -5.78 2.57
CA PHE A 116 -7.32 -4.57 2.84
C PHE A 116 -8.20 -3.33 2.76
N MET A 117 -8.93 -3.15 1.65
CA MET A 117 -9.83 -2.00 1.47
C MET A 117 -10.96 -2.00 2.49
N GLY A 118 -11.51 -3.17 2.84
CA GLY A 118 -12.55 -3.28 3.87
C GLY A 118 -12.07 -2.80 5.24
N GLU A 119 -10.85 -3.17 5.65
CA GLU A 119 -10.29 -2.67 6.91
C GLU A 119 -10.02 -1.16 6.83
N ILE A 120 -9.47 -0.65 5.72
CA ILE A 120 -9.27 0.81 5.55
C ILE A 120 -10.61 1.56 5.58
N SER A 121 -11.64 1.07 4.90
CA SER A 121 -12.99 1.66 4.90
C SER A 121 -13.58 1.74 6.29
N TYR A 122 -13.51 0.64 7.06
CA TYR A 122 -14.01 0.61 8.44
C TYR A 122 -13.39 1.72 9.31
N TRP A 123 -12.08 1.95 9.18
CA TRP A 123 -11.39 3.00 9.94
C TRP A 123 -11.69 4.40 9.40
N LEU A 124 -11.87 4.55 8.09
CA LEU A 124 -12.27 5.83 7.47
C LEU A 124 -13.70 6.22 7.86
N GLU A 125 -14.65 5.30 7.80
CA GLU A 125 -16.04 5.51 8.25
C GLU A 125 -16.07 5.89 9.72
N SER A 126 -15.36 5.13 10.56
CA SER A 126 -15.21 5.45 11.99
C SER A 126 -14.61 6.83 12.25
N ALA A 127 -13.69 7.29 11.42
CA ALA A 127 -13.10 8.62 11.53
C ALA A 127 -14.06 9.71 11.02
N ALA A 128 -14.77 9.45 9.93
CA ALA A 128 -15.76 10.34 9.36
C ALA A 128 -16.92 10.58 10.34
N GLU A 129 -17.42 9.55 11.01
CA GLU A 129 -18.47 9.69 12.04
C GLU A 129 -18.02 10.57 13.21
N ARG A 130 -16.76 10.45 13.64
CA ARG A 130 -16.23 11.16 14.82
C ARG A 130 -15.72 12.57 14.52
N LEU A 131 -15.24 12.82 13.31
CA LEU A 131 -14.66 14.10 12.88
C LEU A 131 -15.62 14.89 11.96
N GLY A 132 -16.72 14.28 11.55
CA GLY A 132 -17.61 14.76 10.50
C GLY A 132 -18.56 15.87 10.88
N GLU A 133 -18.70 16.23 12.16
CA GLU A 133 -19.50 17.39 12.59
C GLU A 133 -19.07 18.68 11.87
N SER A 134 -17.80 18.78 11.48
CA SER A 134 -17.27 19.90 10.68
C SER A 134 -17.73 19.90 9.22
N PHE A 135 -18.14 18.75 8.68
CA PHE A 135 -18.63 18.60 7.31
C PHE A 135 -20.10 18.99 7.18
N ASP A 136 -20.91 18.74 8.21
CA ASP A 136 -22.34 19.05 8.19
C ASP A 136 -22.64 20.55 8.04
N ALA A 137 -21.71 21.40 8.48
CA ALA A 137 -21.79 22.85 8.31
C ALA A 137 -21.56 23.31 6.86
N ILE A 138 -21.04 22.44 5.98
CA ILE A 138 -20.71 22.76 4.59
C ILE A 138 -21.77 22.16 3.66
N PRO A 139 -22.62 22.97 3.01
CA PRO A 139 -23.59 22.45 2.06
C PRO A 139 -22.93 21.73 0.88
N MET A 140 -23.54 20.66 0.37
CA MET A 140 -23.01 19.90 -0.78
C MET A 140 -22.64 20.77 -1.99
N ARG A 141 -23.46 21.79 -2.29
CA ARG A 141 -23.18 22.74 -3.38
C ARG A 141 -21.83 23.46 -3.23
N SER A 142 -21.40 23.70 -1.99
CA SER A 142 -20.13 24.36 -1.70
C SER A 142 -18.96 23.45 -2.01
N PHE A 143 -19.06 22.13 -1.73
CA PHE A 143 -18.06 21.16 -2.17
C PHE A 143 -17.93 21.10 -3.69
N VAL A 144 -19.05 21.07 -4.41
CA VAL A 144 -19.05 21.06 -5.89
C VAL A 144 -18.43 22.33 -6.45
N GLN A 145 -18.78 23.49 -5.90
CA GLN A 145 -18.19 24.76 -6.31
C GLN A 145 -16.68 24.78 -6.09
N MET A 146 -16.21 24.42 -4.89
CA MET A 146 -14.77 24.35 -4.59
C MET A 146 -14.04 23.41 -5.55
N ALA A 147 -14.62 22.24 -5.83
CA ALA A 147 -14.02 21.28 -6.77
C ALA A 147 -13.93 21.86 -8.20
N ASN A 148 -14.97 22.51 -8.69
CA ASN A 148 -14.96 23.13 -10.02
C ASN A 148 -13.93 24.27 -10.11
N GLU A 149 -13.87 25.13 -9.10
CA GLU A 149 -12.87 26.20 -9.03
C GLU A 149 -11.43 25.64 -9.04
N ASP A 150 -11.19 24.51 -8.37
CA ASP A 150 -9.88 23.85 -8.38
C ASP A 150 -9.56 23.17 -9.72
N LEU A 151 -10.56 22.58 -10.39
CA LEU A 151 -10.38 21.97 -11.71
C LEU A 151 -10.05 23.00 -12.80
N GLU A 152 -10.48 24.25 -12.65
CA GLU A 152 -10.14 25.35 -13.55
C GLU A 152 -8.69 25.86 -13.36
N ARG A 153 -8.07 25.58 -12.21
CA ARG A 153 -6.67 25.97 -11.91
C ARG A 153 -5.70 25.00 -12.60
N THR A 154 -5.40 25.27 -13.86
CA THR A 154 -4.44 24.47 -14.63
C THR A 154 -2.98 24.82 -14.31
N ASP A 155 -2.07 23.87 -14.49
CA ASP A 155 -0.62 24.09 -14.38
C ASP A 155 -0.14 25.21 -15.32
N GLU A 156 -0.76 25.30 -16.50
CA GLU A 156 -0.50 26.32 -17.51
C GLU A 156 -0.90 27.72 -17.00
N ALA A 157 -2.10 27.85 -16.42
CA ALA A 157 -2.58 29.09 -15.83
C ALA A 157 -1.72 29.51 -14.63
N PHE A 158 -1.30 28.55 -13.80
CA PHE A 158 -0.40 28.78 -12.68
C PHE A 158 0.98 29.28 -13.14
N ASN A 159 1.59 28.61 -14.13
CA ASN A 159 2.89 29.01 -14.69
C ASN A 159 2.82 30.37 -15.39
N ALA A 160 1.73 30.68 -16.11
CA ALA A 160 1.52 31.99 -16.72
C ALA A 160 1.42 33.11 -15.66
N ALA A 161 0.75 32.87 -14.53
CA ALA A 161 0.65 33.82 -13.43
C ALA A 161 1.99 34.04 -12.69
N ILE A 162 2.84 33.02 -12.60
CA ILE A 162 4.20 33.17 -12.07
C ILE A 162 5.05 34.02 -13.01
N ASN A 163 5.05 33.69 -14.30
CA ASN A 163 5.90 34.35 -15.29
C ASN A 163 5.52 35.83 -15.50
N SER A 164 4.23 36.19 -15.37
CA SER A 164 3.77 37.57 -15.45
C SER A 164 4.20 38.43 -14.25
N LYS A 165 4.37 37.83 -13.06
CA LYS A 165 4.87 38.51 -11.85
C LYS A 165 6.39 38.66 -11.81
N VAL A 166 7.13 37.79 -12.51
CA VAL A 166 8.61 37.87 -12.59
C VAL A 166 9.06 38.86 -13.67
N SER A 167 8.17 39.23 -14.60
CA SER A 167 8.44 40.17 -15.70
C SER A 167 8.09 41.63 -15.38
N GLN A 168 7.69 41.92 -14.13
CA GLN A 168 7.48 43.26 -13.57
C GLN A 168 8.63 43.60 -12.62
#